data_AF-A4Y0F0-F1
#
_entry.id   AF-A4Y0F0-F1
#
_cell.length_a   1.000
_cell.length_b   1.000
_cell.length_c   1.000
_cell.angle_alpha   90.00
_cell.angle_beta   90.00
_cell.angle_gamma   90.00
#
_symmetry.space_group_name_H-M   'P 1'
#
loop_
_entity.id
_entity.type
_entity.pdbx_description
1 polymer ?
#
loop_
_entity_poly.entity_id
_entity_poly.type
_entity_poly.pdbx_seq_one_letter_code
_entity_poly.pdbx_strand_id
1 'polypeptide(L)'
;MQFPRLASGLHQWTIRRNTMTIKAINVRNQFKGSIKEIVIGDVLSEIDVQTAAGIVTSVITTRSVRELELQVGSEVIAFVKSTEVSIAKL
;
A
#
# COMPACT_ATOMS: atom_id res chain seq x y z
N MET A 1 39.04 8.80 46.91
CA MET A 1 38.94 7.81 45.81
C MET A 1 37.52 7.85 45.29
N GLN A 2 37.35 8.15 44.00
CA GLN A 2 36.10 8.61 43.40
C GLN A 2 35.43 7.46 42.63
N PHE A 3 34.14 7.24 42.89
CA PHE A 3 33.29 6.20 42.27
C PHE A 3 33.06 6.46 40.76
N PRO A 4 32.94 5.41 39.93
CA PRO A 4 32.14 5.49 38.71
C PRO A 4 30.78 4.78 38.86
N ARG A 5 29.86 5.25 38.03
CA ARG A 5 28.40 5.17 38.08
C ARG A 5 27.93 4.44 36.80
N LEU A 6 26.83 3.68 36.89
CA LEU A 6 25.86 3.35 35.81
C LEU A 6 26.31 2.26 34.78
N ALA A 7 25.47 1.43 34.16
CA ALA A 7 24.01 1.38 34.04
C ALA A 7 23.50 -0.07 33.79
N SER A 8 22.25 -0.25 34.21
CA SER A 8 21.29 -1.33 34.01
C SER A 8 21.15 -1.90 32.58
N GLY A 9 21.10 -3.23 32.50
CA GLY A 9 20.63 -3.95 31.32
C GLY A 9 19.10 -4.02 31.25
N LEU A 10 18.53 -3.55 30.14
CA LEU A 10 17.25 -3.96 29.58
C LEU A 10 17.34 -3.73 28.06
N HIS A 11 17.78 -4.74 27.32
CA HIS A 11 17.76 -4.71 25.85
C HIS A 11 16.32 -4.88 25.37
N GLN A 12 15.59 -3.76 25.26
CA GLN A 12 14.30 -3.69 24.58
C GLN A 12 14.54 -3.86 23.07
N TRP A 13 14.15 -5.00 22.51
CA TRP A 13 14.16 -5.24 21.07
C TRP A 13 12.96 -4.53 20.45
N THR A 14 13.10 -3.24 20.16
CA THR A 14 12.08 -2.50 19.40
C THR A 14 12.08 -3.06 17.98
N ILE A 15 11.05 -3.83 17.64
CA ILE A 15 10.71 -4.20 16.26
C ILE A 15 10.66 -2.90 15.44
N ARG A 16 11.71 -2.59 14.69
CA ARG A 16 11.62 -1.56 13.66
C ARG A 16 10.72 -2.11 12.57
N ARG A 17 9.43 -1.78 12.64
CA ARG A 17 8.52 -1.90 11.50
C ARG A 17 9.15 -1.07 10.38
N ASN A 18 9.78 -1.75 9.43
CA ASN A 18 10.37 -1.13 8.27
C ASN A 18 9.20 -0.65 7.41
N THR A 19 8.70 0.57 7.65
CA THR A 19 7.66 1.16 6.83
C THR A 19 8.24 1.34 5.44
N MET A 20 7.86 0.47 4.48
CA MET A 20 8.16 0.68 3.07
C MET A 20 7.44 1.96 2.63
N THR A 21 8.11 3.10 2.76
CA THR A 21 7.62 4.37 2.23
C THR A 21 7.92 4.41 0.74
N ILE A 22 6.86 4.46 -0.06
CA ILE A 22 6.96 4.80 -1.49
C ILE A 22 7.63 6.18 -1.59
N LYS A 23 8.82 6.23 -2.20
CA LYS A 23 9.77 7.34 -2.02
C LYS A 23 9.34 8.67 -2.65
N ALA A 24 8.35 8.69 -3.55
CA ALA A 24 7.59 9.88 -3.94
C ALA A 24 6.52 9.52 -4.98
N ILE A 25 5.30 9.18 -4.54
CA ILE A 25 4.12 9.31 -5.40
C ILE A 25 3.38 10.54 -4.91
N ASN A 26 3.51 11.66 -5.64
CA ASN A 26 2.77 12.90 -5.35
C ASN A 26 1.33 12.77 -5.86
N VAL A 27 0.56 11.88 -5.22
CA VAL A 27 -0.86 11.69 -5.47
C VAL A 27 -1.60 11.90 -4.17
N ARG A 28 -2.59 12.80 -4.17
CA ARG A 28 -3.35 13.20 -2.97
C ARG A 28 -4.39 12.16 -2.54
N ASN A 29 -4.94 11.44 -3.50
CA ASN A 29 -6.00 10.46 -3.26
C ASN A 29 -5.36 9.07 -3.19
N GLN A 30 -5.13 8.59 -1.96
CA GLN A 30 -4.52 7.28 -1.69
C GLN A 30 -5.44 6.48 -0.75
N PHE A 31 -5.62 5.20 -1.06
CA PHE A 31 -6.46 4.27 -0.35
C PHE A 31 -5.65 3.01 -0.04
N LYS A 32 -5.30 2.84 1.23
CA LYS A 32 -4.63 1.64 1.71
C LYS A 32 -5.65 0.51 1.83
N GLY A 33 -5.25 -0.69 1.44
CA GLY A 33 -6.11 -1.86 1.53
C GLY A 33 -5.42 -3.14 1.10
N SER A 34 -6.19 -4.21 1.06
CA SER A 34 -5.74 -5.53 0.62
C SER A 34 -6.47 -5.91 -0.66
N ILE A 35 -5.79 -6.57 -1.59
CA ILE A 35 -6.44 -7.12 -2.79
C ILE A 35 -7.44 -8.21 -2.37
N LYS A 36 -8.70 -8.04 -2.77
CA LYS A 36 -9.79 -9.00 -2.53
C LYS A 36 -9.94 -9.97 -3.69
N GLU A 37 -9.83 -9.48 -4.91
CA GLU A 37 -10.01 -10.26 -6.13
C GLU A 37 -9.13 -9.71 -7.26
N ILE A 38 -8.72 -10.62 -8.15
CA ILE A 38 -8.00 -10.30 -9.37
C ILE A 38 -8.66 -11.07 -10.52
N VAL A 39 -9.23 -10.36 -11.49
CA VAL A 39 -9.73 -10.95 -12.74
C VAL A 39 -8.66 -10.76 -13.81
N ILE A 40 -7.95 -11.84 -14.15
CA ILE A 40 -6.88 -11.82 -15.14
C ILE A 40 -7.47 -11.86 -16.54
N GLY A 41 -7.19 -10.84 -17.35
CA GLY A 41 -7.42 -10.86 -18.80
C GLY A 41 -6.12 -10.96 -19.60
N ASP A 42 -6.22 -11.05 -20.92
CA ASP A 42 -5.06 -11.24 -21.81
C ASP A 42 -4.11 -10.03 -21.81
N VAL A 43 -4.66 -8.81 -21.79
CA VAL A 43 -3.90 -7.55 -21.85
C VAL A 43 -4.11 -6.70 -20.60
N LEU A 44 -5.36 -6.58 -20.17
CA LEU A 44 -5.77 -5.85 -18.98
C LEU A 44 -6.33 -6.82 -17.95
N SER A 45 -6.12 -6.50 -16.68
CA SER A 45 -6.65 -7.23 -15.54
C SER A 45 -7.38 -6.26 -14.61
N GLU A 46 -8.46 -6.74 -14.00
CA GLU A 46 -9.21 -6.02 -12.98
C GLU A 46 -8.69 -6.42 -11.60
N ILE A 47 -8.54 -5.44 -10.71
CA ILE A 47 -8.08 -5.59 -9.35
C ILE A 47 -9.08 -4.91 -8.43
N ASP A 48 -9.68 -5.68 -7.54
CA ASP A 48 -10.54 -5.17 -6.49
C ASP A 48 -9.77 -5.07 -5.18
N VAL A 49 -9.62 -3.84 -4.67
CA VAL A 49 -8.94 -3.56 -3.41
C VAL A 49 -9.96 -3.26 -2.33
N GLN A 50 -9.99 -4.06 -1.27
CA GLN A 50 -10.79 -3.77 -0.09
C GLN A 50 -10.09 -2.71 0.75
N THR A 51 -10.73 -1.55 0.89
CA THR A 51 -10.24 -0.42 1.69
C THR A 51 -11.23 -0.09 2.81
N ALA A 52 -10.84 0.79 3.73
CA ALA A 52 -11.73 1.29 4.78
C ALA A 52 -12.92 2.11 4.24
N ALA A 53 -12.80 2.67 3.03
CA ALA A 53 -13.84 3.46 2.38
C ALA A 53 -14.75 2.62 1.46
N GLY A 54 -14.49 1.32 1.32
CA GLY A 54 -15.17 0.43 0.38
C GLY A 54 -14.21 -0.24 -0.59
N ILE A 55 -14.77 -0.88 -1.62
CA ILE A 55 -13.99 -1.52 -2.70
C ILE A 55 -13.55 -0.44 -3.68
N VAL A 56 -12.25 -0.42 -4.00
CA VAL A 56 -11.67 0.37 -5.09
C VAL A 56 -11.27 -0.59 -6.19
N THR A 57 -11.93 -0.48 -7.34
CA THR A 57 -11.63 -1.28 -8.54
C THR A 57 -10.62 -0.54 -9.42
N SER A 58 -9.59 -1.25 -9.86
CA SER A 58 -8.57 -0.74 -10.76
C SER A 58 -8.39 -1.67 -11.94
N VAL A 59 -8.22 -1.10 -13.14
CA VAL A 59 -7.86 -1.85 -14.33
C VAL A 59 -6.43 -1.50 -14.70
N ILE A 60 -5.53 -2.48 -14.65
CA ILE A 60 -4.11 -2.32 -14.98
C ILE A 60 -3.68 -3.36 -16.01
N THR A 61 -2.48 -3.23 -16.56
CA THR A 61 -1.99 -4.25 -17.50
C THR A 61 -1.75 -5.57 -16.77
N THR A 62 -2.06 -6.69 -17.43
CA THR A 62 -1.77 -8.03 -16.92
C THR A 62 -0.28 -8.22 -16.68
N ARG A 63 0.57 -7.55 -17.47
CA ARG A 63 2.02 -7.49 -17.24
C ARG A 63 2.35 -6.87 -15.88
N SER A 64 1.73 -5.75 -15.52
CA SER A 64 1.95 -5.11 -14.21
C SER A 64 1.52 -5.98 -13.04
N VAL A 65 0.42 -6.72 -13.16
CA VAL A 65 -0.01 -7.70 -12.14
C VAL A 65 1.11 -8.70 -11.87
N ARG A 66 1.73 -9.24 -12.93
CA ARG A 66 2.81 -10.21 -12.84
C ARG A 66 4.12 -9.60 -12.33
N GLU A 67 4.52 -8.44 -12.86
CA GLU A 67 5.76 -7.75 -12.48
C GLU A 67 5.75 -7.29 -11.02
N LEU A 68 4.59 -6.92 -10.49
CA LEU A 68 4.40 -6.52 -9.10
C LEU A 68 4.05 -7.69 -8.18
N GLU A 69 3.97 -8.91 -8.72
CA GLU A 69 3.62 -10.13 -7.99
C GLU A 69 2.32 -9.98 -7.18
N LEU A 70 1.32 -9.30 -7.77
CA LEU A 70 0.05 -9.06 -7.11
C LEU A 70 -0.73 -10.36 -6.96
N GLN A 71 -1.24 -10.58 -5.76
CA GLN A 71 -2.06 -11.72 -5.40
C GLN A 71 -3.17 -11.29 -4.46
N VAL A 72 -4.23 -12.09 -4.37
CA VAL A 72 -5.27 -11.90 -3.36
C VAL A 72 -4.63 -11.92 -1.97
N GLY A 73 -4.98 -10.92 -1.14
CA GLY A 73 -4.39 -10.69 0.18
C GLY A 73 -3.17 -9.76 0.19
N SER A 74 -2.62 -9.37 -0.96
CA SER A 74 -1.51 -8.40 -0.99
C SER A 74 -1.93 -7.04 -0.43
N GLU A 75 -1.13 -6.51 0.49
CA GLU A 75 -1.25 -5.13 0.99
C GLU A 75 -0.79 -4.14 -0.07
N VAL A 76 -1.68 -3.25 -0.49
CA VAL A 76 -1.44 -2.30 -1.56
C VAL A 76 -1.94 -0.89 -1.20
N ILE A 77 -1.49 0.08 -1.98
CA ILE A 77 -2.02 1.44 -1.96
C ILE A 77 -2.61 1.71 -3.33
N ALA A 78 -3.94 1.72 -3.43
CA ALA A 78 -4.62 2.22 -4.61
C ALA A 78 -4.58 3.76 -4.58
N PHE A 79 -4.22 4.40 -5.68
CA PHE A 79 -4.20 5.85 -5.75
C PHE A 79 -4.71 6.35 -7.09
N VAL A 80 -5.37 7.50 -7.11
CA VAL A 80 -5.90 8.14 -8.32
C VAL A 80 -5.39 9.56 -8.43
N LYS A 81 -4.86 9.93 -9.58
CA LYS A 81 -4.38 11.30 -9.80
C LYS A 81 -5.59 12.24 -9.75
N SER A 82 -5.45 13.38 -9.07
CA SER A 82 -6.56 14.33 -8.92
C SER A 82 -7.13 14.83 -10.26
N THR A 83 -6.33 14.82 -11.32
CA THR A 83 -6.74 15.23 -12.68
C THR A 83 -7.57 14.16 -13.42
N GLU A 84 -7.71 12.96 -12.87
CA GLU A 84 -8.43 11.83 -13.49
C GLU A 84 -9.79 11.59 -12.83
N VAL A 85 -10.17 12.40 -11.83
CA VAL A 85 -11.48 12.35 -11.18
C VAL A 85 -12.46 13.24 -11.94
N SER A 86 -13.58 12.66 -12.36
CA SER A 86 -14.69 13.39 -12.99
C SER A 86 -15.81 13.64 -11.97
N ILE A 87 -16.44 14.82 -12.06
CA ILE A 87 -17.59 15.20 -11.20
C ILE A 87 -18.78 15.46 -12.12
N ALA A 88 -19.94 14.89 -11.77
CA ALA A 88 -21.21 15.20 -12.42
C ALA A 88 -22.15 15.84 -11.38
N LYS A 89 -22.93 16.83 -11.82
CA LYS A 89 -24.00 17.44 -11.02
C LYS A 89 -25.33 16.76 -11.38
N LEU A 90 -26.13 16.45 -10.35
CA LEU A 90 -27.49 15.93 -10.49
C LEU A 90 -28.49 17.04 -10.82
#